data_AF-A0A0M2GB92-F1
#
_entry.id   AF-A0A0M2GB92-F1
#
_cell.length_a   1.000
_cell.length_b   1.000
_cell.length_c   1.000
_cell.angle_alpha   90.00
_cell.angle_beta   90.00
_cell.angle_gamma   90.00
#
_symmetry.space_group_name_H-M   'P 1'
#
loop_
_entity.id
_entity.type
_entity.pdbx_description
1 polymer ?
#
loop_
_entity_poly.entity_id
_entity_poly.type
_entity_poly.pdbx_seq_one_letter_code
_entity_poly.pdbx_strand_id
1 'polypeptide(L)'
;MQIVEWYDELVRLTGSPVVRLNRAVAVGQADGPRAGLAALAALDDSSPSSSSRGYPMPRHASVAAYLHERDGDLTTAARPYAEAAHKAPNLAERDHLTRQAPRLNARLPRVFSWAW
;
A
#
# COMPACT_ATOMS: atom_id res chain seq x y z
N MET A 1 13.52 -14.36 -5.03
CA MET A 1 14.38 -13.17 -5.16
C MET A 1 14.93 -12.81 -3.78
N GLN A 2 16.22 -12.53 -3.66
CA GLN A 2 16.92 -12.30 -2.38
C GLN A 2 16.21 -11.28 -1.46
N ILE A 3 15.60 -10.22 -1.99
CA ILE A 3 14.87 -9.22 -1.18
C ILE A 3 13.67 -9.81 -0.41
N VAL A 4 12.95 -10.77 -0.98
CA VAL A 4 11.77 -11.39 -0.33
C VAL A 4 12.23 -12.26 0.84
N GLU A 5 13.31 -13.02 0.64
CA GLU A 5 13.89 -13.89 1.68
C GLU A 5 14.41 -13.08 2.88
N TRP A 6 14.96 -11.89 2.64
CA TRP A 6 15.39 -10.99 3.71
C TRP A 6 14.20 -10.47 4.52
N TYR A 7 13.09 -10.16 3.85
CA TYR A 7 11.85 -9.80 4.54
C TYR A 7 11.21 -10.99 5.26
N ASP A 8 11.31 -12.22 4.72
CA ASP A 8 10.88 -13.44 5.42
C ASP A 8 11.62 -13.61 6.76
N GLU A 9 12.94 -13.39 6.77
CA GLU A 9 13.74 -13.46 7.98
C GLU A 9 13.36 -12.35 8.97
N LEU A 10 13.20 -11.11 8.50
CA LEU A 10 12.75 -10.00 9.36
C LEU A 10 11.35 -10.23 9.93
N VAL A 11 10.43 -10.85 9.18
CA VAL A 11 9.09 -11.21 9.69
C VAL A 11 9.22 -12.22 10.82
N ARG A 12 10.05 -13.26 10.66
CA ARG A 12 10.29 -14.26 11.72
C ARG A 12 10.87 -13.63 12.99
N LEU A 13 11.83 -12.72 12.85
CA LEU A 13 12.52 -12.11 13.98
C LEU A 13 11.66 -11.08 14.74
N THR A 14 10.82 -10.34 14.04
CA THR A 14 10.16 -9.16 14.63
C THR A 14 8.65 -9.30 14.82
N GLY A 15 7.99 -10.16 14.03
CA GLY A 15 6.53 -10.20 13.97
C GLY A 15 5.89 -8.83 13.63
N SER A 16 6.66 -7.88 13.08
CA SER A 16 6.21 -6.50 12.90
C SER A 16 5.24 -6.37 11.72
N PRO A 17 4.10 -5.69 11.89
CA PRO A 17 3.15 -5.48 10.80
C PRO A 17 3.71 -4.63 9.67
N VAL A 18 4.58 -3.66 10.00
CA VAL A 18 5.26 -2.84 8.99
C VAL A 18 6.19 -3.70 8.13
N VAL A 19 6.87 -4.67 8.74
CA VAL A 19 7.75 -5.60 8.00
C VAL A 19 6.93 -6.52 7.10
N ARG A 20 5.76 -6.99 7.55
CA ARG A 20 4.83 -7.77 6.71
C ARG A 20 4.30 -6.98 5.52
N LEU A 21 3.97 -5.69 5.70
CA LEU A 21 3.58 -4.81 4.60
C LEU A 21 4.72 -4.63 3.58
N ASN A 22 5.94 -4.37 4.05
CA ASN A 22 7.09 -4.21 3.17
C ASN A 22 7.41 -5.51 2.41
N ARG A 23 7.19 -6.67 3.03
CA ARG A 23 7.27 -7.97 2.36
C ARG A 23 6.28 -8.09 1.20
N ALA A 24 5.03 -7.67 1.37
CA ALA A 24 4.04 -7.70 0.29
C ALA A 24 4.48 -6.82 -0.91
N VAL A 25 5.09 -5.66 -0.64
CA VAL A 25 5.71 -4.83 -1.68
C VAL A 25 6.86 -5.56 -2.37
N ALA A 26 7.73 -6.23 -1.62
CA ALA A 26 8.86 -6.98 -2.15
C ALA A 26 8.42 -8.14 -3.07
N VAL A 27 7.38 -8.87 -2.68
CA VAL A 27 6.73 -9.89 -3.54
C VAL A 27 6.18 -9.24 -4.81
N GLY A 28 5.52 -8.08 -4.68
CA GLY A 28 5.03 -7.31 -5.82
C GLY A 28 6.12 -6.89 -6.82
N GLN A 29 7.34 -6.60 -6.33
CA GLN A 29 8.49 -6.29 -7.20
C GLN A 29 9.09 -7.55 -7.84
N ALA A 30 9.15 -8.65 -7.10
CA ALA A 30 9.78 -9.89 -7.54
C ALA A 30 8.92 -10.66 -8.55
N ASP A 31 7.63 -10.83 -8.21
CA ASP A 31 6.73 -11.78 -8.88
C ASP A 31 5.55 -11.07 -9.56
N GLY A 32 5.53 -9.74 -9.51
CA GLY A 32 4.54 -8.88 -10.15
C GLY A 32 3.46 -8.36 -9.19
N PRO A 33 2.77 -7.27 -9.57
CA PRO A 33 1.89 -6.51 -8.68
C PRO A 33 0.74 -7.33 -8.10
N ARG A 34 0.17 -8.26 -8.87
CA ARG A 34 -0.90 -9.17 -8.41
C ARG A 34 -0.44 -10.12 -7.31
N ALA A 35 0.80 -10.61 -7.38
CA ALA A 35 1.37 -11.43 -6.31
C ALA A 35 1.53 -10.61 -5.03
N GLY A 36 1.94 -9.34 -5.16
CA GLY A 36 1.97 -8.40 -4.04
C GLY A 36 0.59 -8.12 -3.44
N LEU A 37 -0.44 -7.93 -4.28
CA LEU A 37 -1.83 -7.73 -3.83
C LEU A 37 -2.38 -8.96 -3.10
N ALA A 38 -2.09 -10.16 -3.61
CA ALA A 38 -2.47 -11.40 -2.94
C ALA A 38 -1.76 -11.53 -1.56
N ALA A 39 -0.47 -11.22 -1.51
CA ALA A 39 0.29 -11.21 -0.25
C ALA A 39 -0.23 -10.15 0.74
N LEU A 40 -0.65 -8.99 0.25
CA LEU A 40 -1.25 -7.92 1.05
C LEU A 40 -2.62 -8.33 1.61
N ALA A 41 -3.48 -8.93 0.78
CA ALA A 41 -4.81 -9.39 1.18
C ALA A 41 -4.78 -10.49 2.25
N ALA A 42 -3.70 -11.28 2.30
CA ALA A 42 -3.47 -12.27 3.35
C ALA A 42 -3.06 -11.66 4.70
N LEU A 43 -2.79 -10.34 4.75
CA LEU A 43 -2.57 -9.64 6.00
C LEU A 43 -3.92 -9.22 6.57
N ASP A 44 -4.32 -9.83 7.69
CA ASP A 44 -5.52 -9.40 8.42
C ASP A 44 -5.37 -7.93 8.85
N ASP A 45 -6.20 -7.04 8.31
CA ASP A 45 -6.32 -5.63 8.74
C ASP A 45 -6.91 -5.53 10.17
N SER A 46 -7.54 -6.61 10.62
CA SER A 46 -8.18 -6.76 11.93
C SER A 46 -7.32 -7.49 12.97
N SER A 47 -6.21 -8.12 12.59
CA SER A 47 -5.38 -8.83 13.56
C SER A 47 -4.62 -7.80 14.40
N PRO A 48 -4.84 -7.73 15.72
CA PRO A 48 -4.07 -6.85 16.57
C PRO A 48 -2.60 -7.26 16.41
N SER A 49 -1.78 -6.32 15.93
CA SER A 49 -0.34 -6.47 16.10
C SER A 49 -0.07 -6.61 17.59
N SER A 50 0.88 -7.46 17.98
CA SER A 50 1.47 -7.46 19.32
C SER A 50 2.01 -6.08 19.75
N SER A 51 2.20 -5.15 18.79
CA SER A 51 2.57 -3.75 19.02
C SER A 51 1.43 -2.71 18.84
N SER A 52 0.25 -3.10 18.36
CA SER A 52 -0.88 -2.19 18.11
C SER A 52 -2.02 -2.52 19.05
N ARG A 53 -2.29 -1.64 20.02
CA ARG A 53 -3.44 -1.68 20.93
C ARG A 53 -4.76 -1.45 20.17
N GLY A 54 -5.14 -2.38 19.29
CA GLY A 54 -6.39 -2.31 18.53
C GLY A 54 -6.44 -1.18 17.49
N TYR A 55 -5.31 -0.61 17.08
CA TYR A 55 -5.29 0.37 15.99
C TYR A 55 -5.14 -0.31 14.62
N PRO A 56 -5.85 0.19 13.58
CA PRO A 56 -5.74 -0.29 12.20
C PRO A 56 -4.28 -0.35 11.72
N MET A 57 -3.97 -1.29 10.83
CA MET A 57 -2.62 -1.45 10.29
C MET A 57 -2.16 -0.14 9.60
N PRO A 58 -1.13 0.56 10.12
CA PRO A 58 -0.67 1.78 9.51
C PRO A 58 -0.20 1.50 8.08
N ARG A 59 -0.58 2.37 7.12
CA ARG A 59 -0.10 2.37 5.72
C ARG A 59 -0.56 1.21 4.84
N HIS A 60 -1.49 0.37 5.29
CA HIS A 60 -2.08 -0.69 4.45
C HIS A 60 -2.67 -0.12 3.14
N ALA A 61 -3.48 0.94 3.24
CA ALA A 61 -4.07 1.63 2.10
C ALA A 61 -3.01 2.16 1.11
N SER A 62 -1.87 2.67 1.60
CA SER A 62 -0.78 3.16 0.74
C SER A 62 -0.14 2.04 -0.07
N VAL A 63 0.05 0.87 0.53
CA VAL A 63 0.64 -0.31 -0.14
C VAL A 63 -0.35 -0.88 -1.17
N ALA A 64 -1.64 -0.94 -0.84
CA ALA A 64 -2.68 -1.32 -1.79
C ALA A 64 -2.69 -0.38 -3.00
N ALA A 65 -2.69 0.93 -2.75
CA ALA A 65 -2.68 1.96 -3.80
C ALA A 65 -1.49 1.79 -4.76
N TYR A 66 -0.30 1.59 -4.20
CA TYR A 66 0.94 1.40 -4.95
C TYR A 66 0.89 0.15 -5.84
N LEU A 67 0.40 -0.98 -5.31
CA LEU A 67 0.35 -2.22 -6.06
C LEU A 67 -0.73 -2.20 -7.15
N HIS A 68 -1.88 -1.56 -6.91
CA HIS A 68 -2.89 -1.31 -7.94
C HIS A 68 -2.37 -0.39 -9.04
N GLU A 69 -1.63 0.68 -8.70
CA GLU A 69 -0.94 1.52 -9.70
C GLU A 69 0.00 0.67 -10.57
N ARG A 70 0.79 -0.21 -9.95
CA ARG A 70 1.74 -1.09 -10.65
C ARG A 70 1.06 -2.16 -11.49
N ASP A 71 -0.16 -2.58 -11.16
CA ASP A 71 -1.00 -3.47 -12.00
C ASP A 71 -1.69 -2.73 -13.16
N GLY A 72 -1.57 -1.40 -13.21
CA GLY A 72 -2.24 -0.54 -14.20
C GLY A 72 -3.70 -0.19 -13.84
N ASP A 73 -4.20 -0.64 -12.69
CA ASP A 73 -5.54 -0.32 -12.19
C ASP A 73 -5.54 1.02 -11.44
N LEU A 74 -5.42 2.10 -12.21
CA LEU A 74 -5.35 3.46 -11.70
C LEU A 74 -6.64 3.89 -10.99
N THR A 75 -7.79 3.35 -11.40
CA THR A 75 -9.09 3.63 -10.78
C THR A 75 -9.14 3.08 -9.35
N THR A 76 -8.72 1.83 -9.15
CA THR A 76 -8.66 1.24 -7.81
C THR A 76 -7.53 1.83 -6.96
N ALA A 77 -6.46 2.34 -7.57
CA ALA A 77 -5.36 2.99 -6.85
C ALA A 77 -5.73 4.37 -6.27
N ALA A 78 -6.61 5.14 -6.91
CA ALA A 78 -6.89 6.53 -6.53
C ALA A 78 -7.53 6.67 -5.14
N ARG A 79 -8.55 5.85 -4.82
CA ARG A 79 -9.27 5.93 -3.54
C ARG A 79 -8.38 5.58 -2.34
N PRO A 80 -7.58 4.49 -2.34
CA PRO A 80 -6.67 4.18 -1.25
C PRO A 80 -5.56 5.23 -1.04
N TYR A 81 -5.08 5.90 -2.09
CA TYR A 81 -4.15 7.04 -1.92
C TYR A 81 -4.79 8.21 -1.16
N ALA A 82 -6.05 8.54 -1.47
CA ALA A 82 -6.79 9.59 -0.77
C ALA A 82 -7.04 9.23 0.71
N GLU A 83 -7.47 8.00 0.98
CA GLU A 83 -7.67 7.49 2.34
C GLU A 83 -6.35 7.48 3.15
N ALA A 84 -5.25 7.07 2.51
CA ALA A 84 -3.93 7.06 3.13
C ALA A 84 -3.43 8.48 3.47
N ALA A 85 -3.63 9.45 2.58
CA ALA A 85 -3.26 10.85 2.83
C ALA A 85 -4.02 11.42 4.05
N HIS A 86 -5.30 11.09 4.19
CA HIS A 86 -6.12 11.54 5.32
C HIS A 86 -5.62 10.96 6.66
N LYS A 87 -5.20 9.69 6.67
CA LYS A 87 -4.73 8.97 7.87
C LYS A 87 -3.25 9.16 8.18
N ALA A 88 -2.51 9.90 7.36
CA ALA A 88 -1.07 10.07 7.52
C ALA A 88 -0.73 10.76 8.87
N PRO A 89 0.18 10.17 9.68
CA PRO A 89 0.48 10.64 11.04
C PRO A 89 1.39 11.87 11.07
N ASN A 90 1.97 12.26 9.93
CA ASN A 90 2.83 13.43 9.81
C ASN A 90 2.64 14.12 8.46
N LEU A 91 3.04 15.39 8.42
CA LEU A 91 2.83 16.27 7.26
C LEU A 91 3.60 15.80 6.02
N ALA A 92 4.83 15.30 6.20
CA ALA A 92 5.68 14.84 5.09
C ALA A 92 5.07 13.62 4.37
N GLU A 93 4.52 12.68 5.13
CA GLU A 93 3.82 11.51 4.62
C GLU A 93 2.50 11.89 3.95
N ARG A 94 1.74 12.83 4.55
CA ARG A 94 0.52 13.39 3.94
C ARG A 94 0.80 14.07 2.61
N ASP A 95 1.83 14.91 2.53
CA ASP A 95 2.21 15.63 1.32
C ASP A 95 2.71 14.70 0.23
N HIS A 96 3.50 13.68 0.61
CA HIS A 96 3.92 12.63 -0.32
C HIS A 96 2.72 11.90 -0.92
N LEU A 97 1.77 11.44 -0.10
CA LEU A 97 0.59 10.70 -0.53
C LEU A 97 -0.40 11.57 -1.33
N THR A 98 -0.60 12.83 -0.90
CA THR A 98 -1.43 13.82 -1.62
C THR A 98 -0.89 14.12 -3.00
N ARG A 99 0.43 14.08 -3.23
CA ARG A 99 1.04 14.25 -4.55
C ARG A 99 0.90 13.03 -5.46
N GLN A 100 0.68 11.82 -4.91
CA GLN A 100 0.52 10.60 -5.73
C GLN A 100 -0.85 10.54 -6.42
N ALA A 101 -1.95 10.89 -5.74
CA ALA A 101 -3.30 10.78 -6.31
C ALA A 101 -3.54 11.63 -7.57
N PRO A 102 -3.13 12.92 -7.64
CA PRO A 102 -3.25 13.74 -8.84
C PRO A 102 -2.32 13.26 -9.97
N ARG A 103 -1.12 12.75 -9.64
CA ARG A 103 -0.16 12.19 -10.61
C ARG A 103 -0.76 10.99 -11.35
N LEU A 104 -1.59 10.20 -10.69
CA LEU A 104 -2.27 9.05 -11.28
C LEU A 104 -3.47 9.45 -12.11
N ASN A 105 -4.27 10.39 -11.62
CA ASN A 105 -5.39 10.94 -12.39
C ASN A 105 -4.93 11.63 -13.68
N ALA A 106 -3.74 12.23 -13.71
CA ALA A 106 -3.17 12.83 -14.90
C ALA A 106 -2.69 11.82 -15.97
N ARG A 107 -2.53 10.54 -15.60
CA ARG A 107 -2.11 9.45 -16.51
C ARG A 107 -3.28 8.65 -17.08
N LEU A 108 -4.50 8.84 -16.54
CA LEU A 108 -5.73 8.34 -17.13
C LEU A 108 -6.02 9.13 -18.42
N PRO A 109 -6.42 8.49 -19.54
CA PRO A 109 -6.91 9.23 -20.70
C PRO A 109 -8.10 10.08 -20.27
N ARG A 110 -8.08 11.38 -20.65
CA ARG A 110 -9.14 12.36 -20.31
C ARG A 110 -10.42 12.04 -21.07
N VAL A 111 -11.13 11.02 -20.63
CA VAL A 111 -12.54 10.80 -20.91
C VAL A 111 -13.16 10.53 -19.56
N PHE A 112 -13.42 11.58 -18.80
CA PHE A 112 -14.55 11.71 -17.89
C PHE A 112 -14.49 13.11 -17.28
N SER A 113 -15.14 14.03 -17.97
CA SER A 113 -15.61 15.31 -17.43
C SER A 113 -16.65 15.00 -16.37
N TRP A 114 -16.33 15.21 -15.10
CA TRP A 114 -17.34 15.31 -14.04
C TRP A 114 -17.44 16.77 -13.63
N ALA A 115 -18.53 17.38 -14.06
CA ALA A 115 -19.01 18.64 -13.54
C ALA A 115 -19.58 18.40 -12.13
N TRP A 116 -19.28 19.35 -11.25
CA TRP A 116 -19.72 19.58 -9.86
C TRP A 116 -18.99 18.79 -8.78
#